data_AF-A0A5J4U1H9-F1
#
_entry.id   AF-A0A5J4U1H9-F1
#
_cell.length_a   1.000
_cell.length_b   1.000
_cell.length_c   1.000
_cell.angle_alpha   90.00
_cell.angle_beta   90.00
_cell.angle_gamma   90.00
#
_symmetry.space_group_name_H-M   'P 1'
#
loop_
_entity.id
_entity.type
_entity.pdbx_description
1 polymer ?
#
loop_
_entity_poly.entity_id
_entity_poly.type
_entity_poly.pdbx_seq_one_letter_code
_entity_poly.pdbx_strand_id
1 'polypeptide(L)'
;MFEQPQAVLQTDASNSSWGAVLKLHNPEQEVMLQVNWSNKWRLMSSNQRETAAVLCALLHSEPFLRSKQITSLKIETDNSVTAYNLNRGAA
;
A
#
# COMPACT_ATOMS: atom_id res chain seq x y z
N MET A 1 6.73 -8.92 22.92
CA MET A 1 7.35 -9.40 21.67
C MET A 1 6.49 -8.86 20.55
N PHE A 2 7.00 -7.98 19.68
CA PHE A 2 6.21 -7.51 18.54
C PHE A 2 6.09 -8.66 17.54
N GLU A 3 4.88 -9.14 17.29
CA GLU A 3 4.66 -10.13 16.24
C GLU A 3 5.02 -9.51 14.88
N GLN A 4 5.81 -10.23 14.09
CA GLN A 4 6.12 -9.79 12.74
C GLN A 4 4.85 -9.83 11.89
N PRO A 5 4.61 -8.83 11.02
CA PRO A 5 3.46 -8.85 10.15
C PRO A 5 3.56 -10.03 9.18
N GLN A 6 2.42 -10.66 8.88
CA GLN A 6 2.37 -11.78 7.93
C GLN A 6 2.66 -11.31 6.50
N ALA A 7 2.34 -10.05 6.20
CA ALA A 7 2.62 -9.41 4.93
C ALA A 7 3.07 -7.95 5.09
N VAL A 8 3.82 -7.47 4.10
CA VAL A 8 4.27 -6.08 3.97
C VAL A 8 3.84 -5.56 2.60
N LEU A 9 3.14 -4.43 2.58
CA LEU A 9 2.77 -3.70 1.37
C LEU A 9 3.61 -2.43 1.27
N GLN A 10 4.51 -2.38 0.30
CA GLN A 10 5.33 -1.22 0.00
C GLN A 10 4.69 -0.45 -1.16
N THR A 11 4.61 0.88 -1.08
CA THR A 11 4.04 1.72 -2.14
C THR A 11 5.00 2.81 -2.59
N ASP A 12 4.82 3.25 -3.83
CA ASP A 12 5.45 4.45 -4.39
C ASP A 12 4.52 5.07 -5.45
N ALA A 13 4.63 6.37 -5.64
CA ALA A 13 3.78 7.15 -6.51
C ALA A 13 4.56 8.21 -7.30
N SER A 14 4.42 8.16 -8.62
CA SER A 14 4.91 9.16 -9.55
C SER A 14 3.80 10.09 -10.03
N ASN A 15 4.15 11.08 -10.85
CA ASN A 15 3.16 11.98 -11.46
C ASN A 15 2.18 11.28 -12.40
N SER A 16 2.56 10.16 -13.02
CA SER A 16 1.76 9.47 -14.05
C SER A 16 1.23 8.11 -13.60
N SER A 17 1.82 7.52 -12.56
CA SER A 17 1.53 6.15 -12.13
C SER A 17 1.74 5.95 -10.64
N TRP A 18 1.32 4.79 -10.16
CA TRP A 18 1.70 4.24 -8.87
C TRP A 18 2.21 2.82 -9.03
N GLY A 19 2.96 2.38 -8.04
CA GLY A 19 3.41 1.01 -7.89
C GLY A 19 3.23 0.51 -6.47
N ALA A 20 3.19 -0.81 -6.33
CA ALA A 20 3.24 -1.45 -5.03
C ALA A 20 3.94 -2.81 -5.11
N VAL A 21 4.55 -3.22 -4.00
CA VAL A 21 5.09 -4.56 -3.81
C VAL A 21 4.45 -5.15 -2.56
N LEU A 22 3.74 -6.27 -2.71
CA LEU A 22 3.18 -7.03 -1.61
C LEU A 22 4.06 -8.26 -1.36
N LYS A 23 4.65 -8.35 -0.16
CA LYS A 23 5.47 -9.47 0.30
C LYS A 23 4.73 -10.23 1.39
N LEU A 24 4.62 -11.55 1.26
CA LEU A 24 4.20 -12.47 2.32
C LEU A 24 5.43 -13.18 2.84
N HIS A 25 5.48 -13.46 4.14
CA HIS A 25 6.66 -14.08 4.75
C HIS A 25 6.54 -15.61 4.92
N ASN A 26 5.32 -16.17 4.98
CA ASN A 26 5.11 -17.59 5.27
C ASN A 26 3.82 -18.14 4.58
N PRO A 27 3.93 -18.82 3.44
CA PRO A 27 5.13 -18.99 2.62
C PRO A 27 5.57 -17.67 1.96
N GLU A 28 6.85 -17.56 1.62
CA GLU A 28 7.37 -16.40 0.89
C GLU A 28 6.70 -16.26 -0.48
N GLN A 29 6.07 -15.11 -0.72
CA GLN A 29 5.48 -14.74 -2.01
C GLN A 29 5.61 -13.23 -2.22
N GLU A 30 5.84 -12.83 -3.46
CA GLU A 30 5.91 -11.41 -3.84
C GLU A 30 4.98 -11.14 -5.03
N VAL A 31 4.22 -10.05 -4.95
CA VAL A 31 3.36 -9.55 -6.03
C VAL A 31 3.71 -8.09 -6.28
N MET A 32 4.03 -7.78 -7.53
CA MET A 32 4.30 -6.41 -7.96
C MET A 32 3.13 -5.84 -8.76
N LEU A 33 2.74 -4.61 -8.45
CA LEU A 33 1.70 -3.86 -9.13
C LEU A 33 2.34 -2.59 -9.70
N GLN A 34 2.01 -2.26 -10.94
CA GLN A 34 2.34 -0.98 -11.55
C GLN A 34 1.19 -0.55 -12.46
N VAL A 35 0.58 0.59 -12.16
CA VAL A 35 -0.64 1.04 -12.85
C VAL A 35 -0.58 2.55 -13.06
N ASN A 36 -1.01 3.00 -14.23
CA ASN A 36 -1.16 4.43 -14.51
C ASN A 36 -2.35 5.02 -13.76
N TRP A 37 -2.25 6.29 -13.36
CA TRP A 37 -3.39 6.99 -12.80
C TRP A 37 -4.52 7.07 -13.82
N SER A 38 -5.75 6.78 -13.39
CA SER A 38 -6.93 7.08 -14.20
C SER A 38 -7.11 8.59 -14.33
N ASN A 39 -7.53 9.07 -15.50
CA ASN A 39 -7.86 10.48 -15.75
C ASN A 39 -8.97 11.04 -14.84
N LYS A 40 -9.64 10.19 -14.05
CA LYS A 40 -10.62 10.60 -13.03
C LYS A 40 -9.97 11.14 -11.76
N TRP A 41 -8.72 10.79 -11.49
CA TRP A 41 -7.98 11.25 -10.33
C TRP A 41 -7.51 12.70 -10.52
N ARG A 42 -7.67 13.53 -9.50
CA ARG A 42 -7.13 14.90 -9.44
C ARG A 42 -6.10 14.98 -8.30
N LEU A 43 -4.91 14.43 -8.53
CA LEU A 43 -3.86 14.28 -7.53
C LEU A 43 -2.75 15.33 -7.72
N MET A 44 -2.86 16.44 -7.00
CA MET A 44 -2.02 17.63 -7.24
C MET A 44 -0.69 17.58 -6.46
N SER A 45 -0.66 16.93 -5.29
CA SER A 45 0.54 16.84 -4.46
C SER A 45 1.08 15.41 -4.37
N SER A 46 2.38 15.29 -4.04
CA SER A 46 3.00 13.98 -3.76
C SER A 46 2.27 13.24 -2.62
N ASN A 47 1.89 13.95 -1.55
CA ASN A 47 1.15 13.35 -0.43
C ASN A 47 -0.21 12.77 -0.88
N GLN A 48 -0.94 13.48 -1.73
CA GLN A 48 -2.19 12.97 -2.30
C GLN A 48 -1.96 11.74 -3.16
N ARG A 49 -0.94 11.78 -4.03
CA ARG A 49 -0.60 10.65 -4.91
C ARG A 49 -0.20 9.41 -4.12
N GLU A 50 0.63 9.57 -3.09
CA GLU A 50 1.05 8.46 -2.27
C GLU A 50 -0.08 7.90 -1.41
N THR A 51 -0.90 8.76 -0.82
CA THR A 51 -2.10 8.31 -0.09
C THR A 51 -3.07 7.55 -1.03
N ALA A 52 -3.23 8.03 -2.26
CA ALA A 52 -4.02 7.33 -3.28
C ALA A 52 -3.38 6.01 -3.72
N ALA A 53 -2.05 5.93 -3.80
CA ALA A 53 -1.32 4.71 -4.12
C ALA A 53 -1.55 3.65 -3.05
N VAL A 54 -1.47 4.01 -1.77
CA VAL A 54 -1.82 3.12 -0.64
C VAL A 54 -3.24 2.59 -0.76
N LEU A 55 -4.23 3.46 -1.00
CA LEU A 55 -5.62 3.02 -1.17
C LEU A 55 -5.78 2.07 -2.36
N CYS A 56 -5.23 2.42 -3.52
CA CYS A 56 -5.29 1.59 -4.72
C CYS A 56 -4.61 0.23 -4.48
N ALA A 57 -3.41 0.22 -3.91
CA ALA A 57 -2.66 -0.98 -3.62
C ALA A 57 -3.40 -1.92 -2.66
N LEU A 58 -4.04 -1.37 -1.62
CA LEU A 58 -4.90 -2.13 -0.71
C LEU A 58 -6.10 -2.76 -1.45
N LEU A 59 -6.82 -1.98 -2.26
CA LEU A 59 -7.98 -2.47 -3.01
C LEU A 59 -7.61 -3.56 -4.02
N HIS A 60 -6.49 -3.42 -4.73
CA HIS A 60 -6.02 -4.43 -5.68
C HIS A 60 -5.49 -5.69 -4.98
N SER A 61 -4.94 -5.54 -3.78
CA SER A 61 -4.39 -6.65 -3.00
C SER A 61 -5.43 -7.37 -2.14
N GLU A 62 -6.57 -6.75 -1.88
CA GLU A 62 -7.60 -7.26 -0.95
C GLU A 62 -8.09 -8.68 -1.29
N PRO A 63 -8.41 -9.04 -2.54
CA PRO A 63 -8.83 -10.39 -2.87
C PRO A 63 -7.73 -11.43 -2.57
N PHE A 64 -6.48 -11.08 -2.86
CA PHE A 64 -5.34 -11.96 -2.61
C PHE A 64 -5.09 -12.13 -1.11
N LEU A 65 -5.05 -11.03 -0.35
CA LEU A 65 -4.88 -11.03 1.11
C LEU A 65 -5.97 -11.86 1.80
N ARG A 66 -7.24 -11.74 1.36
CA ARG A 66 -8.34 -12.55 1.87
C ARG A 66 -8.18 -14.04 1.54
N SER A 67 -7.81 -14.37 0.31
CA SER A 67 -7.60 -15.76 -0.10
C SER A 67 -6.51 -16.47 0.72
N LYS A 68 -5.52 -15.69 1.19
CA LYS A 68 -4.41 -16.15 2.03
C LYS A 68 -4.68 -16.02 3.53
N GLN A 69 -5.87 -15.55 3.92
CA GLN A 69 -6.26 -15.34 5.33
C GLN A 69 -5.26 -14.48 6.11
N ILE A 70 -4.71 -13.44 5.47
CA ILE A 70 -3.80 -12.51 6.12
C ILE A 70 -4.59 -11.64 7.11
N THR A 71 -4.19 -11.67 8.38
CA THR A 71 -4.79 -10.88 9.46
C THR A 71 -3.90 -9.76 9.95
N SER A 72 -2.60 -9.79 9.61
CA SER A 72 -1.62 -8.75 9.96
C SER A 72 -0.87 -8.25 8.71
N LEU A 73 -1.09 -6.99 8.35
CA LEU A 73 -0.47 -6.30 7.22
C LEU A 73 0.25 -5.05 7.71
N LYS A 74 1.52 -4.89 7.34
CA LYS A 74 2.27 -3.64 7.49
C LYS A 74 2.27 -2.87 6.18
N ILE A 75 2.03 -1.56 6.24
CA ILE A 75 2.16 -0.66 5.10
C ILE A 75 3.46 0.13 5.25
N GLU A 76 4.27 0.18 4.20
CA GLU A 76 5.52 0.94 4.13
C GLU A 76 5.46 1.93 2.97
N THR A 77 5.79 3.19 3.27
CA THR A 77 5.85 4.29 2.32
C THR A 77 6.95 5.24 2.77
N ASP A 78 7.63 5.88 1.83
CA ASP A 78 8.64 6.91 2.11
C ASP A 78 8.04 8.30 2.39
N ASN A 79 6.74 8.49 2.08
CA ASN A 79 6.05 9.75 2.33
C ASN A 79 5.67 9.88 3.80
N SER A 80 6.40 10.73 4.53
CA SER A 80 6.21 10.96 5.95
C SER A 80 4.80 11.43 6.34
N VAL A 81 4.12 12.19 5.47
CA VAL A 81 2.75 12.66 5.70
C VAL A 81 1.75 11.52 5.57
N THR A 82 1.90 10.68 4.55
CA THR A 82 1.09 9.46 4.39
C THR A 82 1.31 8.51 5.57
N ALA A 83 2.57 8.25 5.93
CA ALA A 83 2.91 7.42 7.09
C ALA A 83 2.31 7.97 8.40
N TYR A 84 2.41 9.28 8.63
CA TYR A 84 1.79 9.92 9.80
C TYR A 84 0.27 9.76 9.80
N ASN A 85 -0.38 10.01 8.65
CA ASN A 85 -1.84 9.90 8.54
C ASN A 85 -2.36 8.47 8.75
N LEU A 86 -1.59 7.46 8.36
CA LEU A 86 -1.92 6.05 8.61
C LEU A 86 -1.77 5.66 10.09
N ASN A 87 -0.75 6.19 10.77
CA ASN A 87 -0.40 5.79 12.13
C ASN A 87 -1.09 6.62 13.22
N ARG A 88 -1.61 7.81 12.92
CA ARG A 88 -2.22 8.70 13.93
C ARG A 88 -3.55 8.20 14.52
N GLY A 89 -4.06 7.05 14.07
CA GLY A 89 -5.37 6.53 14.47
C GLY A 89 -6.54 7.34 13.90
N ALA A 90 -7.78 6.92 14.19
CA ALA A 90 -8.92 7.80 14.02
C ALA A 90 -8.84 8.93 15.04
N ALA A 91 -9.11 10.17 14.59
CA ALA A 91 -9.31 11.31 15.48
C ALA A 91 -10.60 11.16 16.31
#